data_AF-A0A7T8QVS4-F1
#
_entry.id   AF-A0A7T8QVS4-F1
#
_cell.length_a   1.000
_cell.length_b   1.000
_cell.length_c   1.000
_cell.angle_alpha   90.00
_cell.angle_beta   90.00
_cell.angle_gamma   90.00
#
_symmetry.space_group_name_H-M   'P 1'
#
loop_
_entity.id
_entity.type
_entity.pdbx_description
1 polymer ?
#
loop_
_entity_poly.entity_id
_entity_poly.type
_entity_poly.pdbx_seq_one_letter_code
_entity_poly.pdbx_strand_id
1 'polypeptide(L)'
;FDFTEMNGNPIAESKKAGKMDPKSALRKLQAQKGRLEALKEKGKEDRVKEIQENVLWESALSKAEGQKLKDDEGLLKKTVKKMESRKKSTKRKWDKRVDDEDRRKDASQKKRTENIQKRKKEKKDRKIKKAVKRGRAVPGFT
;
A
#
# COMPACT_ATOMS: atom_id res chain seq x y z
N PHE A 1 4.69 -24.96 -16.78
CA PHE A 1 5.82 -25.83 -16.40
C PHE A 1 6.53 -25.16 -15.24
N ASP A 2 6.28 -25.67 -14.03
CA ASP A 2 6.92 -25.26 -12.77
C ASP A 2 7.82 -26.42 -12.33
N PHE A 3 9.10 -26.15 -12.08
CA PHE A 3 10.16 -27.17 -12.00
C PHE A 3 10.49 -27.58 -10.54
N THR A 4 9.61 -27.24 -9.59
CA THR A 4 9.86 -27.39 -8.14
C THR A 4 9.41 -28.72 -7.54
N GLU A 5 8.80 -29.62 -8.32
CA GLU A 5 8.18 -30.85 -7.80
C GLU A 5 9.01 -32.14 -7.96
N MET A 6 10.25 -32.07 -8.45
CA MET A 6 10.99 -33.28 -8.86
C MET A 6 12.17 -33.71 -7.98
N ASN A 7 12.42 -33.09 -6.82
CA ASN A 7 13.40 -33.63 -5.87
C ASN A 7 12.97 -33.40 -4.41
N GLY A 8 12.79 -34.53 -3.71
CA GLY A 8 12.36 -34.59 -2.33
C GLY A 8 13.37 -34.02 -1.34
N ASN A 9 12.80 -33.65 -0.19
CA ASN A 9 13.40 -33.10 1.01
C ASN A 9 13.68 -31.58 0.94
N PRO A 10 12.77 -30.73 1.44
CA PRO A 10 13.15 -29.35 1.73
C PRO A 10 14.20 -29.44 2.84
N ILE A 11 15.45 -29.09 2.53
CA ILE A 11 16.43 -28.67 3.53
C ILE A 11 15.66 -27.76 4.48
N ALA A 12 15.49 -28.21 5.73
CA ALA A 12 14.88 -27.40 6.76
C ALA A 12 15.84 -26.22 6.97
N GLU A 13 15.67 -25.17 6.17
CA GLU A 13 16.28 -23.89 6.41
C GLU A 13 15.91 -23.57 7.87
N SER A 14 16.92 -23.51 8.74
CA SER A 14 16.75 -22.98 10.08
C SER A 14 15.94 -21.71 9.91
N LYS A 15 14.76 -21.63 10.55
CA LYS A 15 13.83 -20.51 10.38
C LYS A 15 14.63 -19.24 10.69
N LYS A 16 15.18 -18.57 9.67
CA LYS A 16 15.87 -17.29 9.83
C LYS A 16 14.88 -16.44 10.57
N ALA A 17 15.22 -16.00 11.78
CA ALA A 17 14.33 -15.24 12.64
C ALA A 17 13.58 -14.24 11.76
N GLY A 18 12.31 -14.57 11.47
CA GLY A 18 11.55 -13.91 10.41
C GLY A 18 11.55 -12.42 10.71
N LYS A 19 11.59 -11.56 9.68
CA LYS A 19 11.56 -10.10 9.86
C LYS A 19 10.49 -9.73 10.88
N MET A 20 10.91 -9.45 12.11
CA MET A 20 10.01 -9.17 13.21
C MET A 20 9.21 -7.92 12.85
N ASP A 21 7.88 -8.00 12.93
CA ASP A 21 7.02 -6.86 12.65
C ASP A 21 7.36 -5.71 13.62
N PRO A 22 7.75 -4.51 13.11
CA PRO A 22 8.08 -3.37 13.96
C PRO A 22 6.96 -2.98 14.94
N LYS A 23 5.68 -3.23 14.60
CA LYS A 23 4.57 -2.98 15.52
C LYS A 23 4.55 -3.98 16.67
N SER A 24 4.74 -5.27 16.38
CA SER A 24 4.86 -6.30 17.41
C SER A 24 6.08 -6.08 18.31
N ALA A 25 7.23 -5.69 17.73
CA ALA A 25 8.44 -5.33 18.47
C ALA A 25 8.18 -4.19 19.47
N LEU A 26 7.52 -3.12 19.01
CA LEU A 26 7.17 -1.98 19.87
C LEU A 26 6.24 -2.40 21.02
N ARG A 27 5.23 -3.23 20.74
CA ARG A 27 4.31 -3.76 21.76
C ARG A 27 5.03 -4.61 22.81
N LYS A 28 5.98 -5.45 22.38
CA LYS A 28 6.78 -6.28 23.30
C LYS A 28 7.61 -5.40 24.25
N LEU A 29 8.27 -4.37 23.73
CA LEU A 29 9.03 -3.42 24.56
C LEU A 29 8.13 -2.68 25.55
N GLN A 30 6.98 -2.20 25.11
CA GLN A 30 6.01 -1.54 25.99
C GLN A 30 5.51 -2.48 27.09
N ALA A 31 5.22 -3.74 26.74
CA ALA A 31 4.82 -4.75 27.72
C ALA A 31 5.94 -5.08 28.72
N GLN A 32 7.20 -5.15 28.28
CA GLN A 32 8.34 -5.32 29.17
C GLN A 32 8.52 -4.13 30.12
N LYS A 33 8.40 -2.90 29.63
CA LYS A 33 8.44 -1.69 30.47
C LYS A 33 7.32 -1.71 31.51
N GLY A 34 6.08 -1.98 31.10
CA GLY A 34 4.95 -2.07 32.03
C GLY A 34 5.10 -3.17 33.08
N ARG A 35 5.72 -4.31 32.74
CA ARG A 35 6.04 -5.36 33.72
C ARG A 35 7.08 -4.90 34.74
N LEU A 36 8.11 -4.18 34.32
CA LEU A 36 9.11 -3.62 35.22
C LEU A 36 8.51 -2.54 36.12
N GLU A 37 7.67 -1.67 35.58
CA GLU A 37 6.94 -0.64 36.34
C GLU A 37 6.02 -1.28 37.40
N ALA A 38 5.23 -2.30 37.01
CA ALA A 38 4.37 -3.02 37.94
C ALA A 38 5.14 -3.76 39.05
N LEU A 39 6.41 -4.16 38.82
CA LEU A 39 7.26 -4.74 39.86
C LEU A 39 7.84 -3.66 40.81
N LYS A 40 8.14 -2.46 40.30
CA LYS A 40 8.53 -1.32 41.12
C LYS A 40 7.40 -0.86 42.03
N GLU A 41 6.18 -0.75 41.49
CA GLU A 41 4.98 -0.39 42.27
C GLU A 41 4.69 -1.37 43.42
N LYS A 42 5.06 -2.64 43.26
CA LYS A 42 4.94 -3.68 44.29
C LYS A 42 6.09 -3.66 45.32
N GLY A 43 6.97 -2.66 45.28
CA GLY A 43 8.09 -2.48 46.21
C GLY A 43 9.26 -3.46 46.00
N LYS A 44 9.33 -4.18 44.88
CA LYS A 44 10.38 -5.17 44.60
C LYS A 44 11.54 -4.56 43.81
N GLU A 45 12.17 -3.52 44.33
CA GLU A 45 13.21 -2.76 43.62
C GLU A 45 14.46 -3.58 43.32
N ASP A 46 14.91 -4.41 44.26
CA ASP A 46 16.12 -5.23 44.09
C ASP A 46 15.94 -6.26 42.96
N ARG A 47 14.74 -6.85 42.88
CA ARG A 47 14.39 -7.77 41.79
C ARG A 47 14.36 -7.06 40.43
N VAL A 48 13.96 -5.79 40.38
CA VAL A 48 13.98 -5.01 39.15
C VAL A 48 15.41 -4.74 38.69
N LYS A 49 16.31 -4.39 39.62
CA LYS A 49 17.74 -4.17 39.32
C LYS A 49 18.39 -5.44 38.76
N GLU A 50 18.14 -6.58 39.39
CA GLU A 50 18.65 -7.88 38.95
C GLU A 50 18.13 -8.25 37.53
N ILE A 51 16.83 -8.04 37.26
CA ILE A 51 16.27 -8.28 35.92
C ILE A 51 16.90 -7.34 34.88
N GLN A 52 17.10 -6.07 35.21
CA GLN A 52 17.73 -5.11 34.30
C GLN A 52 19.18 -5.49 33.98
N GLU A 53 19.95 -5.89 35.00
CA GLU A 53 21.32 -6.34 34.84
C GLU A 53 21.41 -7.61 33.97
N ASN A 54 20.56 -8.61 34.24
CA ASN A 54 20.50 -9.82 33.42
C ASN A 54 20.18 -9.50 31.96
N VAL A 55 19.20 -8.63 31.69
CA VAL A 55 18.84 -8.20 30.32
C VAL A 55 19.98 -7.45 29.65
N LEU A 56 20.73 -6.64 30.39
CA LEU A 56 21.90 -5.91 29.86
C LEU A 56 23.00 -6.88 29.44
N TRP A 57 23.33 -7.86 30.28
CA TRP A 57 24.33 -8.89 29.97
C TRP A 57 23.92 -9.79 28.82
N GLU A 58 22.67 -10.27 28.80
CA GLU A 58 22.11 -11.05 27.67
C GLU A 58 22.16 -10.27 26.36
N SER A 59 21.82 -8.97 26.38
CA SER A 59 21.88 -8.09 25.21
C SER A 59 23.31 -7.90 24.72
N ALA A 60 24.27 -7.71 25.64
CA ALA A 60 25.69 -7.56 25.30
C ALA A 60 26.24 -8.85 24.68
N LEU A 61 25.93 -10.00 25.26
CA LEU A 61 26.34 -11.31 24.74
C LEU A 61 25.76 -11.57 23.35
N SER A 62 24.46 -11.32 23.16
CA SER A 62 23.79 -11.50 21.87
C SER A 62 24.37 -10.59 20.78
N LYS A 63 24.75 -9.35 21.14
CA LYS A 63 25.44 -8.44 20.21
C LYS A 63 26.84 -8.93 19.85
N ALA A 64 27.58 -9.49 20.82
CA ALA A 64 28.90 -10.06 20.59
C ALA A 64 28.84 -11.31 19.68
N GLU A 65 27.79 -12.12 19.80
CA GLU A 65 27.49 -13.23 18.90
C GLU A 65 27.13 -12.77 17.47
N GLY A 66 26.86 -11.47 17.28
CA GLY A 66 26.52 -10.87 15.99
C GLY A 66 25.01 -10.80 15.72
N GLN A 67 24.17 -11.08 16.70
CA GLN A 67 22.72 -10.94 16.58
C GLN A 67 22.33 -9.46 16.49
N LYS A 68 21.52 -9.11 15.48
CA LYS A 68 21.01 -7.75 15.29
C LYS A 68 19.77 -7.51 16.14
N LEU A 69 19.99 -7.02 17.36
CA LEU A 69 18.92 -6.58 18.26
C LEU A 69 18.26 -5.28 17.74
N LYS A 70 16.92 -5.23 17.79
CA LYS A 70 16.09 -4.15 17.23
C LYS A 70 15.16 -3.59 18.31
N ASP A 71 15.77 -3.10 19.38
CA ASP A 71 15.09 -2.86 20.66
C ASP A 71 14.87 -1.35 20.91
N ASP A 72 15.32 -0.50 19.99
CA ASP A 72 15.18 0.96 20.08
C ASP A 72 13.74 1.40 19.76
N GLU A 73 13.06 1.90 20.78
CA GLU A 73 11.68 2.40 20.69
C GLU A 73 11.52 3.54 19.66
N GLY A 74 12.48 4.46 19.60
CA GLY A 74 12.46 5.60 18.69
C GLY A 74 12.58 5.16 17.23
N LEU A 75 13.50 4.23 16.95
CA LEU A 75 13.66 3.66 15.61
C LEU A 75 12.45 2.81 15.20
N LEU A 76 11.86 2.04 16.12
CA LEU A 76 10.66 1.26 15.85
C LEU A 76 9.47 2.17 15.52
N LYS A 77 9.23 3.23 16.29
CA LYS A 77 8.18 4.23 15.99
C LYS A 77 8.38 4.89 14.63
N LYS A 78 9.60 5.30 14.30
CA LYS A 78 9.94 5.87 12.98
C LYS A 78 9.68 4.88 11.85
N THR A 79 10.05 3.62 12.05
CA THR A 79 9.85 2.54 11.06
C THR A 79 8.36 2.30 10.82
N VAL A 80 7.55 2.25 11.88
CA VAL A 80 6.09 2.13 11.79
C VAL A 80 5.50 3.29 10.99
N LYS A 81 5.86 4.54 11.30
CA LYS A 81 5.41 5.73 10.56
C LYS A 81 5.82 5.68 9.08
N LYS A 82 7.04 5.23 8.77
CA LYS A 82 7.52 5.06 7.39
C LYS A 82 6.71 4.02 6.62
N MET A 83 6.39 2.88 7.24
CA MET A 83 5.54 1.86 6.65
C MET A 83 4.12 2.38 6.37
N GLU A 84 3.54 3.12 7.30
CA GLU A 84 2.22 3.72 7.13
C GLU A 84 2.20 4.78 6.03
N SER A 85 3.21 5.65 5.97
CA SER A 85 3.39 6.61 4.89
C SER A 85 3.52 5.93 3.53
N ARG A 86 4.31 4.84 3.45
CA ARG A 86 4.44 4.04 2.22
C ARG A 86 3.08 3.48 1.78
N LYS A 87 2.31 2.89 2.71
CA LYS A 87 0.96 2.37 2.44
C LYS A 87 0.00 3.46 1.95
N LYS A 88 0.05 4.66 2.54
CA LYS A 88 -0.74 5.82 2.10
C LYS A 88 -0.36 6.26 0.69
N SER A 89 0.94 6.34 0.40
CA SER A 89 1.44 6.71 -0.93
C SER A 89 1.03 5.68 -1.99
N THR A 90 1.17 4.39 -1.70
CA THR A 90 0.74 3.33 -2.63
C THR A 90 -0.76 3.39 -2.86
N LYS A 91 -1.57 3.56 -1.81
CA LYS A 91 -3.03 3.71 -1.96
C LYS A 91 -3.38 4.88 -2.89
N ARG A 92 -2.84 6.07 -2.62
CA ARG A 92 -3.05 7.26 -3.49
C ARG A 92 -2.66 7.03 -4.94
N LYS A 93 -1.55 6.32 -5.20
CA LYS A 93 -1.10 6.00 -6.56
C LYS A 93 -2.07 5.05 -7.26
N TRP A 94 -2.63 4.08 -6.55
CA TRP A 94 -3.64 3.17 -7.09
C TRP A 94 -4.95 3.90 -7.36
N ASP A 95 -5.44 4.68 -6.40
CA ASP A 95 -6.66 5.48 -6.56
C ASP A 95 -6.55 6.41 -7.79
N LYS A 96 -5.41 7.09 -7.95
CA LYS A 96 -5.14 7.95 -9.13
C LYS A 96 -5.12 7.15 -10.44
N ARG A 97 -4.58 5.93 -10.45
CA ARG A 97 -4.55 5.10 -11.67
C ARG A 97 -5.95 4.70 -12.11
N VAL A 98 -6.81 4.35 -11.16
CA VAL A 98 -8.21 4.00 -11.43
C VAL A 98 -8.95 5.22 -11.99
N ASP A 99 -8.84 6.38 -11.34
CA ASP A 99 -9.43 7.63 -11.83
C ASP A 99 -8.93 8.03 -13.23
N ASP A 100 -7.61 7.91 -13.47
CA ASP A 100 -7.02 8.16 -14.79
C ASP A 100 -7.56 7.19 -15.86
N GLU A 101 -7.79 5.92 -15.51
CA GLU A 101 -8.36 4.92 -16.40
C GLU A 101 -9.82 5.23 -16.73
N ASP A 102 -10.64 5.54 -15.74
CA ASP A 102 -12.05 5.86 -15.91
C ASP A 102 -12.22 7.14 -16.73
N ARG A 103 -11.41 8.18 -16.45
CA ARG A 103 -11.38 9.39 -17.27
C ARG A 103 -11.02 9.11 -18.73
N ARG A 104 -10.10 8.18 -19.01
CA ARG A 104 -9.73 7.78 -20.38
C ARG A 104 -10.87 7.05 -21.08
N LYS A 105 -11.57 6.15 -20.36
CA LYS A 105 -12.77 5.46 -20.87
C LYS A 105 -13.84 6.49 -21.23
N ASP A 106 -14.15 7.40 -20.31
CA ASP A 106 -15.16 8.44 -20.51
C ASP A 106 -14.82 9.38 -21.66
N ALA A 107 -13.57 9.85 -21.75
CA ALA A 107 -13.14 10.70 -22.87
C ALA A 107 -13.29 9.99 -24.22
N SER A 108 -12.97 8.70 -24.28
CA SER A 108 -13.11 7.89 -25.48
C SER A 108 -14.59 7.70 -25.88
N GLN A 109 -15.46 7.44 -24.90
CA GLN A 109 -16.90 7.32 -25.14
C GLN A 109 -17.51 8.66 -25.57
N LYS A 110 -17.17 9.78 -24.90
CA LYS A 110 -17.61 11.13 -25.28
C LYS A 110 -17.23 11.46 -26.72
N LYS A 111 -15.96 11.24 -27.09
CA LYS A 111 -15.49 11.43 -28.48
C LYS A 111 -16.26 10.56 -29.48
N ARG A 112 -16.58 9.32 -29.12
CA ARG A 112 -17.41 8.44 -29.96
C ARG A 112 -18.82 8.99 -30.12
N THR A 113 -19.46 9.42 -29.04
CA THR A 113 -20.81 9.99 -29.09
C THR A 113 -20.88 11.26 -29.92
N GLU A 114 -19.91 12.16 -29.76
CA GLU A 114 -19.79 13.40 -30.54
C GLU A 114 -19.61 13.11 -32.04
N ASN A 115 -18.72 12.16 -32.38
CA ASN A 115 -18.51 11.75 -33.78
C ASN A 115 -19.77 11.14 -34.39
N ILE A 116 -20.53 10.33 -33.64
CA ILE A 116 -21.80 9.76 -34.11
C ILE A 116 -22.83 10.86 -34.32
N GLN A 117 -22.97 11.80 -33.40
CA GLN A 117 -23.88 12.94 -33.54
C GLN A 117 -23.50 13.82 -34.73
N LYS A 118 -22.22 14.12 -34.91
CA LYS A 118 -21.69 14.85 -36.06
C LYS A 118 -22.05 14.17 -37.38
N ARG A 119 -21.80 12.85 -37.50
CA ARG A 119 -22.19 12.06 -38.69
C ARG A 119 -23.71 12.07 -38.94
N LYS A 120 -24.53 12.00 -37.88
CA LYS A 120 -26.00 12.10 -38.01
C LYS A 120 -26.41 13.47 -38.53
N LYS A 121 -25.83 14.56 -38.00
CA LYS A 121 -26.08 15.93 -38.45
C LYS A 121 -25.64 16.14 -39.91
N GLU A 122 -24.41 15.75 -40.27
CA GLU A 122 -23.91 15.83 -41.65
C GLU A 122 -24.79 15.06 -42.65
N LYS A 123 -25.30 13.88 -42.28
CA LYS A 123 -26.25 13.13 -43.13
C LYS A 123 -27.55 13.91 -43.34
N LYS A 124 -28.10 14.54 -42.28
CA LYS A 124 -29.31 15.37 -42.39
C LYS A 124 -29.04 16.61 -43.25
N ASP A 125 -27.97 17.33 -42.99
CA ASP A 125 -27.56 18.52 -43.73
C ASP A 125 -27.34 18.21 -45.22
N ARG A 126 -26.72 17.06 -45.53
CA ARG A 126 -26.53 16.62 -46.92
C ARG A 126 -27.85 16.31 -47.63
N LYS A 127 -28.85 15.74 -46.93
CA LYS A 127 -30.20 15.52 -47.47
C LYS A 127 -30.88 16.85 -47.76
N ILE A 128 -30.83 17.79 -46.81
CA ILE A 128 -31.41 19.14 -46.96
C ILE A 128 -30.75 19.86 -48.15
N LYS A 129 -29.42 19.90 -48.22
CA LYS A 129 -28.67 20.52 -49.33
C LYS A 129 -29.06 19.93 -50.70
N LYS A 130 -29.26 18.60 -50.79
CA LYS A 130 -29.73 17.94 -52.02
C LYS A 130 -31.17 18.32 -52.38
N ALA A 131 -32.06 18.47 -51.40
CA ALA A 131 -33.44 18.90 -51.63
C ALA A 131 -33.50 20.35 -52.13
N VAL A 132 -32.72 21.25 -51.52
CA VAL A 132 -32.56 22.64 -51.95
C VAL A 132 -32.04 22.72 -53.38
N LYS A 133 -30.97 21.98 -53.73
CA LYS A 133 -30.41 21.97 -55.10
C LYS A 133 -31.43 21.50 -56.16
N ARG A 134 -32.41 20.68 -55.78
CA ARG A 134 -33.47 20.18 -56.67
C ARG A 134 -34.73 21.04 -56.65
N GLY A 135 -34.71 22.20 -56.00
CA GLY A 135 -35.87 23.09 -55.87
C GLY A 135 -37.00 22.55 -55.00
N ARG A 136 -36.78 21.45 -54.25
CA ARG A 136 -37.80 20.81 -53.39
C ARG A 136 -37.84 21.36 -51.96
N ALA A 137 -36.94 22.28 -51.62
CA ALA A 137 -36.88 22.93 -50.31
C ALA A 137 -36.33 24.36 -50.46
N VAL A 138 -37.00 25.34 -49.85
CA VAL A 138 -36.59 26.75 -49.84
C VAL A 138 -35.86 27.04 -48.53
N PRO A 139 -34.61 27.54 -48.56
CA PRO A 139 -33.91 27.91 -47.33
C PRO A 139 -34.67 29.01 -46.60
N GLY A 140 -35.13 28.74 -45.37
CA GLY A 140 -35.78 29.72 -44.50
C GLY A 140 -37.31 29.66 -44.38
N PHE A 141 -37.99 28.66 -44.96
CA PHE A 141 -39.47 28.51 -44.84
C PHE A 141 -39.94 27.23 -44.11
N THR A 142 -39.06 26.57 -43.36
CA THR A 142 -39.37 25.52 -42.37
C THR A 142 -38.40 25.57 -41.21
#